data_AF-A0AAI8R8D4-F1
#
_entry.id   AF-A0AAI8R8D4-F1
#
_cell.length_a   1.000
_cell.length_b   1.000
_cell.length_c   1.000
_cell.angle_alpha   90.00
_cell.angle_beta   90.00
_cell.angle_gamma   90.00
#
_symmetry.space_group_name_H-M   'P 1'
#
loop_
_entity.id
_entity.type
_entity.pdbx_description
1 polymer ?
#
loop_
_entity_poly.entity_id
_entity_poly.type
_entity_poly.pdbx_seq_one_letter_code
_entity_poly.pdbx_strand_id
1 'polypeptide(L)'
;MDINFDYLGLIKEIAKYKKDEEYDILGIVHDQLAAVNLEQIKNDRRCWAKLRHYYAFYIDRTKLRETAYMKLLFWECIKGLKAHLRELERQGYCHGN
;
A
#
# COMPACT_ATOMS: atom_id res chain seq x y z
N MET A 1 -17.70 -3.07 7.08
CA MET A 1 -16.38 -2.53 6.66
C MET A 1 -15.63 -2.29 7.96
N ASP A 2 -14.64 -3.12 8.28
CA ASP A 2 -13.95 -3.07 9.58
C ASP A 2 -13.40 -1.68 9.86
N ILE A 3 -13.92 -1.05 10.90
CA ILE A 3 -13.64 0.33 11.29
C ILE A 3 -12.25 0.42 11.96
N ASN A 4 -11.59 -0.73 12.19
CA ASN A 4 -10.35 -0.87 12.96
C ASN A 4 -9.17 -1.46 12.16
N PHE A 5 -9.19 -1.40 10.82
CA PHE A 5 -8.05 -1.89 10.05
C PHE A 5 -6.88 -0.89 10.09
N ASP A 6 -5.78 -1.27 10.72
CA ASP A 6 -4.56 -0.46 10.78
C ASP A 6 -3.75 -0.55 9.46
N TYR A 7 -4.17 0.24 8.48
CA TYR A 7 -3.47 0.34 7.19
C TYR A 7 -2.10 1.02 7.31
N LEU A 8 -1.88 1.85 8.33
CA LEU A 8 -0.57 2.47 8.58
C LEU A 8 0.42 1.43 9.09
N GLY A 9 -0.01 0.58 10.03
CA GLY A 9 0.76 -0.57 10.50
C GLY A 9 1.10 -1.53 9.35
N LEU A 10 0.14 -1.83 8.47
CA LEU A 10 0.41 -2.66 7.28
C LEU A 10 1.55 -2.11 6.42
N ILE A 11 1.56 -0.80 6.14
CA ILE A 11 2.60 -0.16 5.33
C ILE A 11 3.96 -0.25 6.03
N LYS A 12 4.00 -0.01 7.35
CA LYS A 12 5.23 -0.16 8.14
C LYS A 12 5.76 -1.60 8.13
N GLU A 13 4.88 -2.59 8.26
CA GLU A 13 5.30 -3.99 8.20
C GLU A 13 5.89 -4.35 6.83
N ILE A 14 5.26 -3.91 5.73
CA ILE A 14 5.81 -4.13 4.39
C ILE A 14 7.17 -3.44 4.25
N ALA A 15 7.33 -2.22 4.76
CA ALA A 15 8.58 -1.47 4.68
C ALA A 15 9.78 -2.21 5.29
N LYS A 16 9.57 -3.03 6.34
CA LYS A 16 10.63 -3.85 6.95
C LYS A 16 11.26 -4.86 5.98
N TYR A 17 10.53 -5.28 4.95
CA TYR A 17 11.02 -6.22 3.93
C TYR A 17 11.68 -5.51 2.74
N LYS A 18 11.63 -4.17 2.70
CA LYS A 18 12.11 -3.37 1.57
C LYS A 18 13.40 -2.64 1.92
N LYS A 19 14.17 -2.29 0.90
CA LYS A 19 15.43 -1.55 1.02
C LYS A 19 15.43 -0.38 0.04
N ASP A 20 16.33 0.56 0.29
CA ASP A 20 16.64 1.68 -0.61
C ASP A 20 15.37 2.48 -0.99
N GLU A 21 15.18 2.75 -2.28
CA GLU A 21 14.12 3.58 -2.82
C GLU A 21 12.70 3.10 -2.46
N GLU A 22 12.46 1.78 -2.41
CA GLU A 22 11.12 1.27 -2.08
C GLU A 22 10.77 1.53 -0.61
N TYR A 23 11.76 1.52 0.29
CA TYR A 23 11.57 1.87 1.71
C TYR A 23 11.18 3.35 1.85
N ASP A 24 11.90 4.24 1.17
CA ASP A 24 11.64 5.68 1.20
C ASP A 24 10.23 6.00 0.65
N ILE A 25 9.86 5.36 -0.46
CA ILE A 25 8.52 5.52 -1.05
C ILE A 25 7.43 5.08 -0.06
N LEU A 26 7.61 3.95 0.62
CA LEU A 26 6.65 3.48 1.64
C LEU A 26 6.54 4.46 2.82
N GLY A 27 7.64 5.08 3.24
CA GLY A 27 7.62 6.17 4.22
C GLY A 27 6.77 7.36 3.74
N ILE A 28 6.97 7.80 2.50
CA ILE A 28 6.18 8.89 1.91
C ILE A 28 4.69 8.53 1.79
N VAL A 29 4.37 7.27 1.45
CA VAL A 29 2.99 6.78 1.41
C VAL A 29 2.37 6.77 2.81
N HIS A 30 3.12 6.30 3.80
CA HIS A 30 2.69 6.31 5.20
C HIS A 30 2.38 7.73 5.67
N ASP A 31 3.27 8.69 5.47
CA ASP A 31 3.09 10.07 5.93
C ASP A 31 1.90 10.77 5.27
N GLN A 32 1.68 10.51 3.97
CA GLN A 32 0.48 11.02 3.30
C GLN A 32 -0.81 10.49 3.95
N LEU A 33 -0.84 9.20 4.29
CA LEU A 33 -2.01 8.57 4.89
C LEU A 33 -2.20 8.94 6.36
N ALA A 34 -1.11 9.15 7.10
CA ALA A 34 -1.14 9.60 8.49
C ALA A 34 -1.66 11.04 8.62
N ALA A 35 -1.48 11.86 7.58
CA ALA A 35 -1.94 13.25 7.54
C ALA A 35 -3.43 13.42 7.21
N VAL A 36 -4.15 12.33 6.90
CA VAL A 36 -5.56 12.39 6.49
C VAL A 36 -6.41 11.41 7.31
N ASN A 37 -7.66 11.76 7.55
CA ASN A 37 -8.59 10.87 8.23
C ASN A 37 -9.33 9.96 7.25
N LEU A 38 -10.06 8.96 7.79
CA LEU A 38 -10.79 7.98 6.98
C LEU A 38 -11.88 8.62 6.11
N GLU A 39 -12.48 9.72 6.56
CA GLU A 39 -13.50 10.45 5.80
C GLU A 39 -12.89 11.10 4.54
N GLN A 40 -11.73 11.74 4.69
CA GLN A 40 -10.96 12.29 3.58
C GLN A 40 -10.53 11.19 2.61
N ILE A 41 -10.10 10.03 3.10
CA ILE A 41 -9.74 8.88 2.25
C ILE A 41 -10.93 8.40 1.40
N LYS A 42 -12.14 8.39 1.97
CA LYS A 42 -13.36 7.95 1.29
C LYS A 42 -13.84 8.98 0.25
N ASN A 43 -13.77 10.26 0.59
CA ASN A 43 -14.37 11.33 -0.21
C ASN A 43 -13.40 11.93 -1.23
N ASP A 44 -12.10 11.94 -0.95
CA ASP A 44 -11.07 12.49 -1.84
C ASP A 44 -10.00 11.46 -2.18
N ARG A 45 -10.00 11.05 -3.45
CA ARG A 45 -9.01 10.13 -4.01
C ARG A 45 -7.61 10.73 -4.07
N ARG A 46 -7.46 12.06 -4.03
CA ARG A 46 -6.15 12.72 -4.08
C ARG A 46 -5.38 12.53 -2.77
N CYS A 47 -6.09 12.38 -1.65
CA CYS A 47 -5.52 12.16 -0.32
C CYS A 47 -4.67 10.90 -0.19
N TRP A 48 -4.82 9.92 -1.08
CA TRP A 48 -4.04 8.68 -1.09
C TRP A 48 -3.46 8.37 -2.48
N ALA A 49 -3.21 9.40 -3.28
CA ALA A 49 -2.64 9.24 -4.62
C ALA A 49 -1.29 8.51 -4.61
N LYS A 50 -0.45 8.70 -3.58
CA LYS A 50 0.84 8.02 -3.49
C LYS A 50 0.69 6.53 -3.22
N LEU A 51 -0.27 6.13 -2.36
CA LEU A 51 -0.63 4.73 -2.18
C LEU A 51 -1.03 4.07 -3.51
N ARG A 52 -1.81 4.78 -4.33
CA ARG A 52 -2.24 4.30 -5.64
C ARG A 52 -1.06 4.11 -6.59
N HIS A 53 -0.15 5.08 -6.65
CA HIS A 53 1.08 4.97 -7.44
C HIS A 53 1.92 3.77 -6.95
N TYR A 54 2.17 3.68 -5.65
CA TYR A 54 2.92 2.55 -5.08
C TYR A 54 2.30 1.21 -5.48
N TYR A 55 0.99 1.07 -5.32
CA TYR A 55 0.28 -0.14 -5.69
C TYR A 55 0.46 -0.50 -7.17
N ALA A 56 0.28 0.46 -8.07
CA ALA A 56 0.43 0.21 -9.50
C ALA A 56 1.88 -0.10 -9.91
N PHE A 57 2.87 0.51 -9.28
CA PHE A 57 4.28 0.31 -9.66
C PHE A 57 4.88 -0.98 -9.07
N TYR A 58 4.59 -1.27 -7.80
CA TYR A 58 5.26 -2.31 -7.02
C TYR A 58 4.42 -3.55 -6.75
N ILE A 59 3.08 -3.45 -6.79
CA ILE A 59 2.19 -4.56 -6.45
C ILE A 59 1.52 -5.15 -7.69
N ASP A 60 0.86 -4.31 -8.49
CA ASP A 60 0.15 -4.75 -9.70
C ASP A 60 0.37 -3.79 -10.87
N ARG A 61 1.41 -4.09 -11.66
CA ARG A 61 1.78 -3.32 -12.87
C ARG A 61 0.72 -3.34 -13.96
N THR A 62 -0.23 -4.27 -13.93
CA THR A 62 -1.35 -4.25 -14.89
C THR A 62 -2.23 -3.01 -14.70
N LYS A 63 -2.18 -2.41 -13.50
CA LYS A 63 -2.91 -1.18 -13.15
C LYS A 63 -2.22 0.10 -13.60
N LEU A 64 -1.01 0.04 -14.19
CA LEU A 64 -0.35 1.22 -14.75
C LEU A 64 -1.05 1.77 -16.01
N ARG A 65 -1.91 0.98 -16.65
CA ARG A 65 -2.76 1.48 -17.74
C ARG A 65 -3.69 2.56 -17.19
N GLU A 66 -3.66 3.77 -17.76
CA GLU A 66 -4.33 4.97 -17.22
C GLU A 66 -5.80 4.73 -16.78
N THR A 67 -6.54 3.94 -17.56
CA THR A 67 -7.94 3.63 -17.28
C THR A 67 -8.15 2.69 -16.08
N ALA A 68 -7.19 1.81 -15.80
CA ALA A 68 -7.21 0.93 -14.64
C ALA A 68 -6.66 1.63 -13.40
N TYR A 69 -5.65 2.48 -13.58
CA TYR A 69 -5.05 3.30 -12.53
C TYR A 69 -6.10 4.18 -11.85
N MET A 70 -6.85 4.98 -12.62
CA MET A 70 -7.88 5.90 -12.09
C MET A 70 -9.06 5.19 -11.40
N LYS A 71 -9.27 3.90 -11.70
CA LYS A 71 -10.37 3.09 -11.15
C LYS A 71 -10.00 2.35 -9.87
N LEU A 72 -8.71 2.29 -9.50
CA LEU A 72 -8.29 1.66 -8.25
C LEU A 72 -9.02 2.28 -7.07
N LEU A 73 -9.54 1.43 -6.19
CA LEU A 73 -10.14 1.83 -4.93
C LEU A 73 -9.15 1.66 -3.79
N PHE A 74 -9.27 2.50 -2.76
CA PHE A 74 -8.41 2.44 -1.57
C PHE A 74 -8.36 1.03 -0.97
N TRP A 75 -9.53 0.42 -0.77
CA TRP A 75 -9.65 -0.92 -0.17
C TRP A 75 -9.09 -2.04 -1.04
N GLU A 76 -9.09 -1.87 -2.38
CA GLU A 76 -8.42 -2.82 -3.27
C GLU A 76 -6.91 -2.76 -3.10
N CYS A 77 -6.35 -1.55 -3.01
CA CYS A 77 -4.93 -1.36 -2.70
C CYS A 77 -4.55 -2.00 -1.37
N ILE A 78 -5.33 -1.75 -0.30
CA ILE A 78 -5.09 -2.34 1.02
C ILE A 78 -5.18 -3.87 0.99
N LYS A 79 -6.18 -4.43 0.29
CA LYS A 79 -6.33 -5.89 0.17
C LYS A 79 -5.14 -6.52 -0.54
N GLY A 80 -4.66 -5.90 -1.63
CA GLY A 80 -3.49 -6.40 -2.34
C GLY A 80 -2.19 -6.22 -1.55
N LEU A 81 -2.03 -5.13 -0.80
CA LEU A 81 -0.90 -4.97 0.13
C LEU A 81 -0.87 -6.06 1.21
N LYS A 82 -2.05 -6.43 1.75
CA LYS A 82 -2.15 -7.53 2.72
C LYS A 82 -1.78 -8.88 2.11
N ALA A 83 -2.12 -9.13 0.84
CA ALA A 83 -1.69 -10.33 0.13
C ALA A 83 -0.17 -10.32 -0.08
N HIS A 84 0.38 -9.18 -0.53
CA HIS A 84 1.81 -8.99 -0.74
C HIS A 84 2.62 -9.20 0.54
N LEU A 85 2.17 -8.64 1.68
CA LEU A 85 2.83 -8.88 2.97
C LEU A 85 2.90 -10.37 3.31
N ARG A 86 1.83 -11.13 3.10
CA ARG A 86 1.83 -12.59 3.34
C ARG A 86 2.82 -13.30 2.43
N GLU A 87 2.97 -12.85 1.19
CA GLU A 87 3.97 -13.40 0.27
C GLU A 87 5.40 -13.09 0.74
N LEU A 88 5.64 -11.85 1.21
CA LEU A 88 6.93 -11.44 1.79
C LEU A 88 7.26 -12.23 3.06
N GLU A 89 6.29 -12.41 3.97
CA GLU A 89 6.43 -13.23 5.17
C GLU A 89 6.79 -14.68 4.81
N ARG A 90 6.12 -15.24 3.80
CA ARG A 90 6.40 -16.60 3.32
C ARG A 90 7.80 -16.72 2.71
N GLN A 91 8.25 -15.72 1.95
CA GLN A 91 9.57 -15.70 1.33
C GLN A 91 10.69 -15.45 2.35
N GLY A 92 10.45 -14.59 3.34
CA GLY A 92 11.36 -14.34 4.45
C GLY A 92 11.53 -15.57 5.36
N TYR A 93 10.46 -16.35 5.54
CA TYR A 93 10.52 -17.63 6.25
C TYR A 93 11.37 -18.68 5.53
N CYS A 94 11.46 -18.62 4.20
CA CYS A 94 12.30 -19.54 3.41
C CYS A 94 13.80 -19.18 3.39
N HIS A 95 14.19 -17.98 3.86
CA HIS A 95 15.60 -17.55 3.95
C HIS A 95 16.20 -17.64 5.37
N GLY A 96 15.42 -18.12 6.36
CA GLY A 96 15.92 -18.45 7.69
C GLY A 96 16.24 -19.93 7.80
N ASN A 97 17.43 -20.33 7.36
CA ASN A 97 18.03 -21.64 7.63
C ASN A 97 19.47 -21.43 8.07
#